data_AF-A0A0F8WXD3-F1
#
_entry.id   AF-A0A0F8WXD3-F1
#
_cell.length_a   1.000
_cell.length_b   1.000
_cell.length_c   1.000
_cell.angle_alpha   90.00
_cell.angle_beta   90.00
_cell.angle_gamma   90.00
#
_symmetry.space_group_name_H-M   'P 1'
#
loop_
_entity.id
_entity.type
_entity.pdbx_description
1 polymer ?
#
loop_
_entity_poly.entity_id
_entity_poly.type
_entity_poly.pdbx_seq_one_letter_code
_entity_poly.pdbx_strand_id
1 'polypeptide(L)'
;TLRSSRRRPMTESTIKLLFAGALALGGLTAMLVTTLVGMSADWSVEQIIAINVVFSNVVMAGLAFFFGHQNGYKNGKKRNGGSK
;
A
#
# COMPACT_ATOMS: atom_id res chain seq x y z
N THR A 1 -8.45 -30.91 -27.36
CA THR A 1 -7.82 -30.53 -26.08
C THR A 1 -7.96 -29.04 -25.88
N LEU A 2 -8.86 -28.63 -24.99
CA LEU A 2 -9.09 -27.22 -24.63
C LEU A 2 -7.81 -26.65 -24.01
N ARG A 3 -7.14 -25.76 -24.75
CA ARG A 3 -5.97 -25.02 -24.28
C ARG A 3 -6.47 -24.08 -23.18
N SER A 4 -6.33 -24.53 -21.94
CA SER A 4 -6.56 -23.75 -20.73
C SER A 4 -6.06 -22.32 -20.93
N SER A 5 -6.97 -21.37 -20.76
CA SER A 5 -6.71 -19.93 -20.69
C SER A 5 -5.46 -19.66 -19.86
N ARG A 6 -4.33 -19.49 -20.56
CA ARG A 6 -3.04 -19.19 -19.93
C ARG A 6 -3.16 -17.77 -19.38
N ARG A 7 -3.58 -17.64 -18.11
CA ARG A 7 -3.62 -16.37 -17.38
C ARG A 7 -2.30 -15.68 -17.60
N ARG A 8 -2.31 -14.54 -18.29
CA ARG A 8 -1.09 -13.74 -18.47
C ARG A 8 -0.65 -13.29 -17.08
N PRO A 9 0.58 -13.61 -16.65
CA PRO A 9 1.06 -13.14 -15.36
C PRO A 9 1.07 -11.61 -15.37
N MET A 10 0.49 -11.00 -14.34
CA MET A 10 0.50 -9.54 -14.19
C MET A 10 1.95 -9.04 -14.12
N THR A 11 2.22 -7.90 -14.76
CA THR A 11 3.53 -7.28 -14.67
C THR A 11 3.77 -6.75 -13.26
N GLU A 12 5.04 -6.74 -12.83
CA GLU A 12 5.45 -6.26 -11.52
C GLU A 12 4.95 -4.82 -11.26
N SER A 13 4.93 -3.97 -12.30
CA SER A 13 4.43 -2.59 -12.22
C SER A 13 2.93 -2.51 -11.94
N THR A 14 2.14 -3.42 -12.52
CA THR A 14 0.69 -3.50 -12.27
C THR A 14 0.40 -3.89 -10.82
N ILE A 15 1.13 -4.87 -10.29
CA ILE A 15 0.98 -5.29 -8.89
C ILE A 15 1.32 -4.13 -7.94
N LYS A 16 2.34 -3.32 -8.28
CA LYS A 16 2.69 -2.14 -7.49
C LYS A 16 1.59 -1.09 -7.48
N LEU A 17 1.03 -0.81 -8.64
CA LEU A 17 -0.03 0.16 -8.78
C LEU A 17 -1.28 -0.28 -8.01
N LEU A 18 -1.62 -1.57 -8.09
CA LEU A 18 -2.75 -2.15 -7.37
C LEU A 18 -2.55 -2.11 -5.85
N PHE A 19 -1.36 -2.47 -5.37
CA PHE A 19 -1.06 -2.42 -3.93
C PHE A 19 -1.07 -0.99 -3.40
N ALA A 20 -0.37 -0.07 -4.08
CA ALA A 20 -0.34 1.34 -3.69
C ALA A 20 -1.74 1.96 -3.74
N GLY A 21 -2.52 1.64 -4.77
CA GLY A 21 -3.91 2.08 -4.90
C GLY A 21 -4.81 1.53 -3.79
N ALA A 22 -4.73 0.24 -3.50
CA ALA A 22 -5.51 -0.38 -2.43
C ALA A 22 -5.16 0.19 -1.04
N LEU A 23 -3.87 0.44 -0.79
CA LEU A 23 -3.40 0.98 0.48
C LEU A 23 -3.78 2.46 0.66
N ALA A 24 -3.72 3.25 -0.42
CA ALA A 24 -4.16 4.64 -0.42
C ALA A 24 -5.67 4.77 -0.21
N LEU A 25 -6.47 3.97 -0.95
CA LEU A 25 -7.93 3.96 -0.81
C LEU A 25 -8.34 3.47 0.59
N GLY A 26 -7.76 2.38 1.07
CA GLY A 26 -8.02 1.87 2.42
C GLY A 26 -7.66 2.87 3.51
N GLY A 27 -6.53 3.56 3.37
CA GLY A 27 -6.11 4.64 4.27
C GLY A 27 -7.10 5.81 4.31
N LEU A 28 -7.51 6.31 3.13
CA LEU A 28 -8.49 7.40 3.03
C LEU A 28 -9.85 7.00 3.61
N THR A 29 -10.32 5.78 3.31
CA THR A 29 -11.57 5.27 3.86
C THR A 29 -11.51 5.16 5.38
N ALA A 30 -10.41 4.66 5.94
CA ALA A 30 -10.23 4.56 7.40
C ALA A 30 -10.26 5.94 8.07
N MET A 31 -9.61 6.96 7.49
CA MET A 31 -9.64 8.33 8.01
C MET A 31 -11.04 8.94 7.95
N LEU A 32 -11.75 8.76 6.83
CA LEU A 32 -13.13 9.21 6.67
C LEU A 32 -14.05 8.58 7.70
N VAL A 33 -13.98 7.26 7.88
CA VAL A 33 -14.78 6.54 8.88
C VAL A 33 -14.45 7.01 10.28
N THR A 34 -13.17 7.12 10.62
CA THR A 34 -12.73 7.61 11.94
C THR A 34 -13.24 9.02 12.21
N THR A 35 -13.19 9.90 11.21
CA THR A 35 -13.71 11.27 11.32
C THR A 35 -15.22 11.28 11.55
N LEU A 36 -15.98 10.49 10.77
CA LEU A 36 -17.43 10.40 10.93
C LEU A 36 -17.82 9.81 12.30
N VAL A 37 -17.15 8.74 12.72
CA VAL A 37 -17.38 8.10 14.02
C VAL A 37 -17.00 9.04 15.15
N GLY A 38 -15.85 9.71 15.07
CA GLY A 38 -15.38 10.65 16.07
C GLY A 38 -16.34 11.84 16.22
N MET A 39 -16.82 12.39 15.10
CA MET A 39 -17.85 13.43 15.12
C MET A 39 -19.17 12.94 15.73
N SER A 40 -19.59 11.69 15.45
CA SER A 40 -20.82 11.12 16.03
C SER A 40 -20.70 10.79 17.53
N ALA A 41 -19.48 10.66 18.03
CA ALA A 41 -19.16 10.30 19.40
C ALA A 41 -18.67 11.51 20.23
N ASP A 42 -18.86 12.74 19.72
CA ASP A 42 -18.45 14.00 20.35
C ASP A 42 -16.95 14.06 20.73
N TRP A 43 -16.09 13.39 19.95
CA TRP A 43 -14.65 13.49 20.14
C TRP A 43 -14.16 14.90 19.84
N SER A 44 -13.11 15.32 20.56
CA SER A 44 -12.49 16.60 20.25
C SER A 44 -11.82 16.55 18.88
N VAL A 45 -11.75 17.70 18.21
CA VAL A 45 -11.10 17.81 16.90
C VAL A 45 -9.62 17.39 17.00
N GLU A 46 -8.95 17.68 18.12
CA GLU A 46 -7.56 17.24 18.31
C GLU A 46 -7.43 15.71 18.36
N GLN A 47 -8.39 15.01 18.97
CA GLN A 47 -8.39 13.54 19.02
C GLN A 47 -8.57 12.92 17.62
N ILE A 48 -9.50 13.46 16.84
CA ILE A 48 -9.75 13.00 15.47
C ILE A 48 -8.50 13.21 14.60
N ILE A 49 -7.87 14.38 14.70
CA ILE A 49 -6.62 14.70 13.98
C ILE A 49 -5.51 13.75 14.41
N ALA A 50 -5.31 13.54 15.71
CA ALA A 50 -4.26 12.68 16.23
C ALA A 50 -4.37 11.24 15.67
N ILE A 51 -5.58 10.69 15.62
CA ILE A 51 -5.81 9.34 15.07
C ILE A 51 -5.59 9.31 13.55
N ASN A 52 -6.05 10.33 12.82
CA ASN A 52 -5.83 10.43 11.37
C ASN A 52 -4.34 10.55 11.00
N VAL A 53 -3.54 11.22 11.83
CA VAL A 53 -2.08 11.28 11.67
C VAL A 53 -1.46 9.89 11.81
N VAL A 54 -1.92 9.08 12.76
CA VAL A 54 -1.45 7.69 12.90
C VAL A 54 -1.76 6.87 11.64
N PHE A 55 -2.98 6.95 11.12
CA PHE A 55 -3.34 6.26 9.87
C PHE A 55 -2.48 6.73 8.69
N SER A 56 -2.20 8.03 8.59
CA SER A 56 -1.37 8.60 7.53
C SER A 56 0.06 8.04 7.59
N ASN A 57 0.62 7.93 8.78
CA ASN A 57 1.95 7.36 9.00
C ASN A 57 2.00 5.88 8.62
N VAL A 58 0.98 5.09 8.96
CA VAL A 58 0.91 3.67 8.59
C VAL A 58 0.83 3.51 7.07
N VAL A 59 0.01 4.31 6.40
CA VAL A 59 -0.11 4.31 4.93
C VAL A 59 1.23 4.66 4.30
N MET A 60 1.88 5.73 4.77
CA MET A 60 3.17 6.17 4.23
C MET A 60 4.28 5.14 4.48
N ALA A 61 4.33 4.54 5.67
CA ALA A 61 5.28 3.48 6.00
C ALA A 61 5.05 2.23 5.15
N GLY A 62 3.79 1.84 4.92
CA GLY A 62 3.45 0.71 4.06
C GLY A 62 3.89 0.91 2.60
N LEU A 63 3.67 2.11 2.06
CA LEU A 63 4.17 2.48 0.73
C LEU A 63 5.71 2.48 0.70
N ALA A 64 6.37 3.12 1.67
CA ALA A 64 7.82 3.20 1.73
C ALA A 64 8.48 1.82 1.87
N PHE A 65 7.93 0.94 2.71
CA PHE A 65 8.38 -0.44 2.84
C PHE A 65 8.22 -1.20 1.53
N PHE A 66 7.06 -1.10 0.89
CA PHE A 66 6.78 -1.84 -0.34
C PHE A 66 7.65 -1.38 -1.52
N PHE A 67 7.81 -0.06 -1.71
CA PHE A 67 8.71 0.47 -2.74
C PHE A 67 10.19 0.25 -2.40
N GLY A 68 10.57 0.38 -1.12
CA GLY A 68 11.94 0.16 -0.64
C GLY A 68 12.39 -1.30 -0.75
N HIS A 69 11.54 -2.24 -0.33
CA HIS A 69 11.83 -3.68 -0.42
C HIS A 69 12.02 -4.14 -1.87
N GLN A 70 11.26 -3.54 -2.81
CA GLN A 70 11.41 -3.82 -4.23
C GLN A 70 12.69 -3.27 -4.85
N ASN A 71 13.13 -2.07 -4.43
CA ASN A 71 14.44 -1.55 -4.82
C ASN A 71 15.57 -2.48 -4.34
N GLY A 72 15.43 -3.03 -3.13
CA GLY A 72 16.32 -4.07 -2.61
C GLY A 72 16.31 -5.37 -3.43
N TYR A 73 15.12 -5.87 -3.81
CA TYR A 73 14.97 -7.11 -4.58
C TYR A 73 15.54 -7.00 -6.01
N LYS A 74 15.32 -5.87 -6.69
CA LYS A 74 15.88 -5.61 -8.03
C LYS A 74 17.40 -5.47 -8.01
N ASN A 75 17.96 -4.81 -7.00
CA ASN A 75 19.41 -4.66 -6.86
C ASN A 75 20.09 -5.97 -6.42
N GLY A 76 19.44 -6.78 -5.58
CA GLY A 76 19.93 -8.11 -5.20
C GLY A 76 19.98 -9.10 -6.37
N LYS A 77 18.96 -9.10 -7.24
CA LYS A 77 18.95 -9.95 -8.44
C LYS A 77 19.98 -9.53 -9.50
N LYS A 78 20.27 -8.23 -9.66
CA LYS A 78 21.34 -7.78 -10.56
C LYS A 78 22.74 -8.17 -10.09
N ARG A 79 22.98 -8.25 -8.78
CA ARG A 79 24.28 -8.69 -8.23
C ARG A 79 24.54 -10.19 -8.38
N ASN A 80 23.51 -11.02 -8.36
CA ASN A 80 23.67 -12.49 -8.50
C ASN A 80 23.51 -13.02 -9.94
N GLY A 81 23.19 -12.15 -10.92
CA GLY A 81 23.07 -12.54 -12.33
C GLY A 81 24.26 -12.12 -13.21
N GLY A 82 25.26 -11.45 -12.65
CA GLY A 82 26.43 -10.91 -13.36
C GLY A 82 27.75 -11.49 -12.88
N SER A 83 27.79 -12.80 -12.60
CA SER A 83 29.04 -13.54 -12.41
C SER A 83 29.03 -14.76 -13.31
N LYS A 84 29.14 -14.50 -14.60
CA LYS A 84 29.83 -15.33 -15.59
C LYS A 84 30.34 -14.42 -16.69
#